data_AF-A0A7S2HKB5-F1
#
_entry.id   AF-A0A7S2HKB5-F1
#
_cell.length_a   1.000
_cell.length_b   1.000
_cell.length_c   1.000
_cell.angle_alpha   90.00
_cell.angle_beta   90.00
_cell.angle_gamma   90.00
#
_symmetry.space_group_name_H-M   'P 1'
#
loop_
_entity.id
_entity.type
_entity.pdbx_description
1 polymer ?
#
loop_
_entity_poly.entity_id
_entity_poly.type
_entity_poly.pdbx_seq_one_letter_code
_entity_poly.pdbx_strand_id
1 'polypeptide(L)'
;RTYMEATCTVRVTDGREKAKLSELVADDIDADSHDIAVENQQNLASSIAMYLGETRDDRLYVRSAKRVTITQSYSSGDVDEPGTEVVIAIQRENHKERAPPMLLQQLLAAHESGALCELLQCSRDNIKTCEVSHAREIVREPPTLVDRRREAEEVQETSRKRMEESNSIKSHHKQQLRTWH
;
A
#
# COMPACT_ATOMS: atom_id res chain seq x y z
N ARG A 1 -7.68 -4.17 -16.17
CA ARG A 1 -6.23 -3.88 -16.29
C ARG A 1 -5.51 -4.98 -15.49
N THR A 2 -4.48 -5.65 -16.00
CA THR A 2 -3.75 -6.66 -15.19
C THR A 2 -2.55 -6.01 -14.50
N TYR A 3 -2.21 -6.52 -13.32
CA TYR A 3 -1.00 -6.13 -12.60
C TYR A 3 -0.36 -7.35 -11.97
N MET A 4 0.94 -7.27 -11.71
CA MET A 4 1.64 -8.29 -10.93
C MET A 4 1.60 -7.88 -9.45
N GLU A 5 1.22 -8.79 -8.57
CA GLU A 5 1.23 -8.57 -7.13
C GLU A 5 2.04 -9.65 -6.43
N ALA A 6 2.83 -9.27 -5.45
CA ALA A 6 3.44 -10.20 -4.52
C ALA A 6 3.22 -9.70 -3.09
N THR A 7 3.16 -10.60 -2.12
CA THR A 7 2.82 -10.26 -0.74
C THR A 7 3.89 -10.69 0.25
N CYS A 8 4.05 -9.92 1.33
CA CYS A 8 4.73 -10.31 2.56
C CYS A 8 3.69 -10.46 3.66
N THR A 9 3.64 -11.61 4.31
CA THR A 9 2.78 -11.86 5.47
C THR A 9 3.65 -11.87 6.71
N VAL A 10 3.35 -10.98 7.65
CA VAL A 10 4.03 -10.90 8.95
C VAL A 10 3.03 -11.24 10.04
N ARG A 11 3.38 -12.18 10.92
CA ARG A 11 2.60 -12.47 12.13
C ARG A 11 3.36 -12.04 13.36
N VAL A 12 2.72 -11.20 14.16
CA VAL A 12 3.31 -10.60 15.36
C VAL A 12 2.41 -10.89 16.54
N THR A 13 2.98 -11.41 17.64
CA THR A 13 2.25 -11.53 18.91
C THR A 13 2.17 -10.20 19.62
N ASP A 14 1.11 -10.00 20.39
CA ASP A 14 0.97 -8.75 21.15
C ASP A 14 2.08 -8.62 22.20
N GLY A 15 2.42 -9.72 22.87
CA GLY A 15 3.32 -9.72 24.01
C GLY A 15 2.60 -9.27 25.28
N ARG A 16 3.31 -8.59 26.19
CA ARG A 16 2.76 -8.15 27.50
C ARG A 16 1.81 -6.95 27.39
N GLU A 17 1.99 -6.12 26.37
CA GLU A 17 1.16 -4.97 26.06
C GLU A 17 0.60 -5.13 24.64
N LYS A 18 -0.59 -4.59 24.36
CA LYS A 18 -1.20 -4.70 23.03
C LYS A 18 -0.22 -4.13 21.98
N ALA A 19 0.20 -4.93 20.99
CA ALA A 19 1.13 -4.45 19.98
C ALA A 19 0.50 -3.30 19.18
N LYS A 20 1.30 -2.30 18.79
CA LYS A 20 0.82 -1.20 17.93
C LYS A 20 0.19 -1.68 16.62
N LEU A 21 0.64 -2.83 16.11
CA LEU A 21 0.04 -3.46 14.94
C LEU A 21 -1.41 -3.87 15.13
N SER A 22 -1.88 -4.02 16.37
CA SER A 22 -3.31 -4.25 16.64
C SER A 22 -4.19 -3.05 16.29
N GLU A 23 -3.64 -1.83 16.25
CA GLU A 23 -4.34 -0.60 15.83
C GLU A 23 -4.54 -0.54 14.31
N LEU A 24 -3.97 -1.50 13.56
CA LEU A 24 -4.24 -1.68 12.13
C LEU A 24 -5.56 -2.42 11.89
N VAL A 25 -6.15 -3.01 12.93
CA VAL A 25 -7.42 -3.72 12.84
C VAL A 25 -8.50 -2.80 13.39
N ALA A 26 -9.48 -2.46 12.55
CA ALA A 26 -10.64 -1.70 12.98
C ALA A 26 -11.42 -2.50 14.02
N ASP A 27 -11.86 -1.85 15.09
CA ASP A 27 -12.83 -2.45 16.01
C ASP A 27 -14.21 -2.38 15.34
N ASP A 28 -14.91 -3.51 15.25
CA ASP A 28 -16.18 -3.68 14.50
C ASP A 28 -17.35 -2.82 15.00
N ILE A 29 -17.14 -2.01 16.05
CA ILE A 29 -18.17 -1.35 16.83
C ILE A 29 -18.26 0.14 16.51
N ASP A 30 -17.17 0.77 16.06
CA ASP A 30 -17.07 2.24 15.92
C ASP A 30 -16.57 2.66 14.53
N ALA A 31 -17.32 3.52 13.83
CA ALA A 31 -16.94 4.04 12.51
C ALA A 31 -15.61 4.83 12.55
N ASP A 32 -15.38 5.58 13.64
CA ASP A 32 -14.13 6.32 13.86
C ASP A 32 -12.91 5.37 14.00
N SER A 33 -13.12 4.15 14.49
CA SER A 33 -12.06 3.12 14.58
C SER A 33 -11.62 2.63 13.20
N HIS A 34 -12.55 2.59 12.23
CA HIS A 34 -12.23 2.20 10.87
C HIS A 34 -11.31 3.22 10.19
N ASP A 35 -11.63 4.52 10.29
CA ASP A 35 -10.84 5.58 9.67
C ASP A 35 -9.43 5.63 10.24
N ILE A 36 -9.29 5.48 11.57
CA ILE A 36 -7.98 5.41 12.25
C ILE A 36 -7.18 4.18 11.79
N ALA A 37 -7.82 3.01 11.69
CA ALA A 37 -7.14 1.80 11.23
C ALA A 37 -6.65 1.93 9.78
N VAL A 38 -7.45 2.55 8.90
CA VAL A 38 -7.07 2.83 7.51
C VAL A 38 -5.89 3.82 7.44
N GLU A 39 -5.92 4.88 8.24
CA GLU A 39 -4.82 5.84 8.34
C GLU A 39 -3.53 5.16 8.81
N ASN A 40 -3.60 4.34 9.86
CA ASN A 40 -2.46 3.59 10.38
C ASN A 40 -1.89 2.59 9.36
N GLN A 41 -2.76 1.93 8.59
CA GLN A 41 -2.35 1.05 7.48
C GLN A 41 -1.61 1.83 6.38
N GLN A 42 -2.09 3.02 6.01
CA GLN A 42 -1.45 3.89 5.03
C GLN A 42 -0.09 4.43 5.54
N ASN A 43 -0.01 4.83 6.80
CA ASN A 43 1.23 5.28 7.44
C ASN A 43 2.28 4.17 7.48
N LEU A 44 1.86 2.94 7.79
CA LEU A 44 2.74 1.77 7.77
C LEU A 44 3.25 1.50 6.34
N ALA A 45 2.35 1.45 5.36
CA ALA A 45 2.71 1.24 3.96
C ALA A 45 3.69 2.32 3.47
N SER A 46 3.44 3.60 3.79
CA SER A 46 4.31 4.72 3.42
C SER A 46 5.69 4.61 4.06
N SER A 47 5.77 4.22 5.33
CA SER A 47 7.03 4.01 6.04
C SER A 47 7.87 2.90 5.40
N ILE A 48 7.23 1.80 5.01
CA ILE A 48 7.88 0.68 4.33
C ILE A 48 8.29 1.07 2.90
N ALA A 49 7.44 1.78 2.17
CA ALA A 49 7.76 2.29 0.83
C ALA A 49 8.99 3.19 0.86
N MET A 50 9.05 4.12 1.82
CA MET A 50 10.21 5.00 2.03
C MET A 50 11.49 4.21 2.32
N TYR A 51 11.41 3.19 3.19
CA TYR A 51 12.55 2.31 3.48
C TYR A 51 13.07 1.58 2.22
N LEU A 52 12.16 1.10 1.37
CA LEU A 52 12.50 0.40 0.12
C LEU A 52 12.93 1.35 -1.02
N GLY A 53 12.83 2.67 -0.81
CA GLY A 53 13.06 3.68 -1.83
C GLY A 53 12.03 3.62 -2.96
N GLU A 54 10.79 3.22 -2.65
CA GLU A 54 9.67 3.25 -3.58
C GLU A 54 8.97 4.61 -3.51
N THR A 55 8.92 5.32 -4.64
CA THR A 55 8.40 6.69 -4.71
C THR A 55 6.95 6.77 -5.18
N ARG A 56 6.32 5.61 -5.45
CA ARG A 56 4.91 5.50 -5.84
C ARG A 56 4.11 5.00 -4.65
N ASP A 57 3.33 5.90 -4.06
CA ASP A 57 2.55 5.63 -2.85
C ASP A 57 1.48 4.55 -3.06
N ASP A 58 0.96 4.40 -4.28
CA ASP A 58 -0.09 3.44 -4.61
C ASP A 58 0.41 2.01 -4.79
N ARG A 59 1.72 1.81 -4.74
CA ARG A 59 2.35 0.57 -5.16
C ARG A 59 2.57 -0.42 -4.03
N LEU A 60 2.68 0.06 -2.80
CA LEU A 60 2.80 -0.74 -1.60
C LEU A 60 1.64 -0.40 -0.69
N TYR A 61 0.90 -1.40 -0.25
CA TYR A 61 -0.27 -1.20 0.62
C TYR A 61 -0.45 -2.38 1.57
N VAL A 62 -1.16 -2.14 2.66
CA VAL A 62 -1.64 -3.22 3.53
C VAL A 62 -2.86 -3.84 2.86
N ARG A 63 -2.73 -5.08 2.40
CA ARG A 63 -3.82 -5.82 1.75
C ARG A 63 -4.83 -6.34 2.78
N SER A 64 -4.36 -6.74 3.95
CA SER A 64 -5.22 -7.13 5.07
C SER A 64 -4.45 -7.03 6.39
N ALA A 65 -5.13 -6.57 7.42
CA ALA A 65 -4.71 -6.70 8.81
C ALA A 65 -5.84 -7.37 9.60
N LYS A 66 -5.53 -8.40 10.37
CA LYS A 66 -6.54 -9.10 11.18
C LYS A 66 -5.96 -9.66 12.47
N ARG A 67 -6.82 -9.80 13.47
CA ARG A 67 -6.51 -10.49 14.71
C ARG A 67 -6.44 -12.00 14.46
N VAL A 68 -5.41 -12.64 15.01
CA VAL A 68 -5.16 -14.08 14.88
C VAL A 68 -4.71 -14.66 16.22
N THR A 69 -4.91 -15.96 16.39
CA THR A 69 -4.29 -16.73 17.47
C THR A 69 -3.05 -17.41 16.92
N ILE A 70 -1.92 -17.24 17.58
CA ILE A 70 -0.63 -17.81 17.18
C ILE A 70 -0.23 -18.86 18.21
N THR A 71 -0.27 -20.13 17.81
CA THR A 71 0.21 -21.24 18.62
C THR A 71 1.73 -21.29 18.60
N GLN A 72 2.35 -21.27 19.79
CA GLN A 72 3.79 -21.42 19.97
C GLN A 72 4.09 -22.69 20.74
N SER A 73 4.92 -23.55 20.16
CA SER A 73 5.36 -24.78 20.80
C SER A 73 6.59 -24.51 21.67
N TYR A 74 6.42 -24.70 22.98
CA TYR A 74 7.50 -24.69 23.95
C TYR A 74 7.81 -26.12 24.43
N SER A 75 8.98 -26.33 25.04
CA SER A 75 9.32 -27.63 25.64
C SER A 75 8.37 -28.07 26.76
N SER A 76 7.63 -27.12 27.34
CA SER A 76 6.62 -27.33 28.38
C SER A 76 5.19 -27.54 27.85
N GLY A 77 4.99 -27.46 26.53
CA GLY A 77 3.67 -27.54 25.88
C GLY A 77 3.42 -26.40 24.89
N ASP A 78 2.30 -26.49 24.17
CA ASP A 78 1.85 -25.45 23.25
C ASP A 78 1.09 -24.35 24.00
N VAL A 79 1.36 -23.10 23.64
CA VAL A 79 0.69 -21.92 24.19
C VAL A 79 0.11 -21.10 23.03
N ASP A 80 -1.19 -20.83 23.12
CA ASP A 80 -1.88 -19.94 22.19
C ASP A 80 -1.77 -18.48 22.66
N GLU A 81 -1.16 -17.64 21.84
CA GLU A 81 -1.02 -16.21 22.12
C GLU A 81 -1.83 -15.37 21.12
N PRO A 82 -2.50 -14.30 21.57
CA PRO A 82 -3.14 -13.36 20.66
C PRO A 82 -2.07 -12.58 19.87
N GLY A 83 -2.38 -12.32 18.60
CA GLY A 83 -1.51 -11.54 17.73
C GLY A 83 -2.25 -10.90 16.56
N THR A 84 -1.47 -10.25 15.70
CA THR A 84 -1.94 -9.61 14.47
C THR A 84 -1.20 -10.21 13.28
N GLU A 85 -1.95 -10.60 12.25
CA GLU A 85 -1.43 -10.91 10.92
C GLU A 85 -1.59 -9.67 10.03
N VAL A 86 -0.48 -9.22 9.45
CA VAL A 86 -0.44 -8.11 8.50
C VAL A 86 0.08 -8.63 7.17
N VAL A 87 -0.69 -8.42 6.10
CA VAL A 87 -0.31 -8.77 4.73
C VAL A 87 -0.01 -7.49 3.98
N ILE A 88 1.25 -7.29 3.63
CA ILE A 88 1.73 -6.17 2.83
C ILE A 88 1.82 -6.63 1.38
N ALA A 89 1.16 -5.94 0.46
CA ALA A 89 1.19 -6.23 -0.96
C ALA A 89 2.03 -5.20 -1.71
N ILE A 90 2.74 -5.67 -2.73
CA ILE A 90 3.51 -4.85 -3.66
C ILE A 90 3.00 -5.12 -5.07
N GLN A 91 2.42 -4.08 -5.66
CA GLN A 91 1.91 -4.09 -7.02
C GLN A 91 3.00 -3.68 -8.03
N ARG A 92 2.86 -4.15 -9.27
CA ARG A 92 3.59 -3.65 -10.44
C ARG A 92 2.63 -3.57 -11.61
N GLU A 93 2.43 -2.35 -12.09
CA GLU A 93 1.62 -2.08 -13.29
C GLU A 93 2.50 -1.85 -14.53
N ASN A 94 3.70 -1.29 -14.36
CA ASN A 94 4.59 -0.98 -15.48
C ASN A 94 5.86 -1.83 -15.47
N HIS A 95 6.34 -2.21 -16.65
CA HIS A 95 7.58 -3.00 -16.74
C HIS A 95 8.84 -2.23 -16.29
N LYS A 96 8.81 -0.89 -16.25
CA LYS A 96 9.91 -0.05 -15.77
C LYS A 96 10.05 -0.04 -14.24
N GLU A 97 9.02 -0.44 -13.52
CA GLU A 97 9.04 -0.59 -12.07
C GLU A 97 9.91 -1.80 -11.66
N ARG A 98 10.53 -1.69 -10.48
CA ARG A 98 11.28 -2.80 -9.87
C ARG A 98 10.37 -4.02 -9.74
N ALA A 99 10.89 -5.23 -9.88
CA ALA A 99 10.04 -6.42 -9.74
C ALA A 99 9.57 -6.58 -8.27
N PRO A 100 8.29 -6.86 -7.98
CA PRO A 100 7.81 -7.08 -6.61
C PRO A 100 8.65 -8.08 -5.81
N PRO A 101 9.11 -9.22 -6.38
CA PRO A 101 9.97 -10.16 -5.66
C PRO A 101 11.28 -9.55 -5.15
N MET A 102 11.86 -8.59 -5.87
CA MET A 102 13.10 -7.93 -5.42
C MET A 102 12.86 -7.04 -4.18
N LEU A 103 11.72 -6.35 -4.15
CA LEU A 103 11.33 -5.52 -3.01
C LEU A 103 10.96 -6.39 -1.79
N LEU A 104 10.31 -7.53 -2.01
CA LEU A 104 10.04 -8.51 -0.96
C LEU A 104 11.33 -9.14 -0.40
N GLN A 105 12.34 -9.40 -1.23
CA GLN A 105 13.64 -9.86 -0.76
C GLN A 105 14.34 -8.82 0.12
N GLN A 106 14.21 -7.53 -0.20
CA GLN A 106 14.71 -6.46 0.67
C GLN A 106 13.95 -6.40 2.01
N LEU A 107 12.64 -6.65 2.01
CA LEU A 107 11.88 -6.77 3.25
C LEU A 107 12.29 -7.98 4.10
N LEU A 108 12.58 -9.11 3.47
CA LEU A 108 13.14 -10.27 4.18
C LEU A 108 14.52 -9.95 4.78
N ALA A 109 15.40 -9.28 4.04
CA ALA A 109 16.67 -8.83 4.58
C ALA A 109 16.51 -7.83 5.74
N ALA A 110 15.51 -6.94 5.66
CA ALA A 110 15.14 -6.02 6.74
C ALA A 110 14.62 -6.77 7.98
N HIS A 111 13.91 -7.88 7.80
CA HIS A 111 13.49 -8.76 8.89
C HIS A 111 14.69 -9.42 9.58
N GLU A 112 15.63 -9.98 8.81
CA GLU A 112 16.82 -10.65 9.35
C GLU A 112 17.75 -9.70 10.13
N SER A 113 17.91 -8.47 9.61
CA SER A 113 18.72 -7.40 10.21
C SER A 113 18.03 -6.67 11.38
N GLY A 114 16.71 -6.81 11.52
CA GLY A 114 15.92 -6.17 12.58
C GLY A 114 15.30 -4.82 12.20
N ALA A 115 15.65 -4.23 11.05
CA ALA A 115 15.06 -2.97 10.58
C ALA A 115 13.53 -3.05 10.41
N LEU A 116 13.00 -4.22 10.02
CA LEU A 116 11.56 -4.43 9.94
C LEU A 116 10.87 -4.30 11.31
N CYS A 117 11.53 -4.68 12.39
CA CYS A 117 10.98 -4.58 13.74
C CYS A 117 10.75 -3.11 14.13
N GLU A 118 11.68 -2.23 13.75
CA GLU A 118 11.57 -0.79 13.95
C GLU A 118 10.42 -0.20 13.13
N LEU A 119 10.30 -0.58 11.86
CA LEU A 119 9.21 -0.14 10.98
C LEU A 119 7.83 -0.57 11.50
N LEU A 120 7.73 -1.80 12.02
CA LEU A 120 6.52 -2.35 12.61
C LEU A 120 6.30 -1.90 14.06
N GLN A 121 7.26 -1.17 14.64
CA GLN A 121 7.27 -0.72 16.04
C GLN A 121 7.00 -1.86 17.04
N CYS A 122 7.66 -3.01 16.83
CA CYS A 122 7.52 -4.19 17.67
C CYS A 122 8.88 -4.80 18.03
N SER A 123 8.91 -5.62 19.10
CA SER A 123 10.11 -6.38 19.44
C SER A 123 10.33 -7.49 18.42
N ARG A 124 11.60 -7.80 18.12
CA ARG A 124 11.98 -8.94 17.27
C ARG A 124 11.39 -10.25 17.77
N ASP A 125 11.34 -10.43 19.09
CA ASP A 125 10.83 -11.66 19.72
C ASP A 125 9.33 -11.87 19.50
N ASN A 126 8.60 -10.80 19.16
CA ASN A 126 7.17 -10.85 18.89
C ASN A 126 6.89 -11.21 17.43
N ILE A 127 7.84 -11.02 16.50
CA ILE A 127 7.68 -11.45 15.11
C ILE A 127 7.89 -12.96 15.04
N LYS A 128 6.82 -13.71 14.79
CA LYS A 128 6.86 -15.19 14.77
C LYS A 128 7.06 -15.74 13.36
N THR A 129 6.45 -15.10 12.37
CA THR A 129 6.61 -15.50 10.97
C THR A 129 6.72 -14.27 10.07
N CYS A 130 7.54 -14.40 9.04
CA CYS A 130 7.67 -13.46 7.94
C CYS A 130 7.79 -14.28 6.65
N GLU A 131 6.73 -14.32 5.87
CA GLU A 131 6.61 -15.18 4.70
C GLU A 131 6.35 -14.33 3.45
N VAL A 132 7.06 -14.62 2.36
CA VAL A 132 6.85 -13.95 1.08
C VAL A 132 6.18 -14.88 0.09
N SER A 133 5.24 -14.35 -0.69
CA SER A 133 4.60 -15.08 -1.77
C SER A 133 5.27 -14.80 -3.11
N HIS A 134 5.09 -15.73 -4.05
CA HIS A 134 5.47 -15.50 -5.44
C HIS A 134 4.57 -14.46 -6.08
N ALA A 135 5.15 -13.67 -7.00
CA ALA A 135 4.37 -12.71 -7.76
C ALA A 135 3.34 -13.42 -8.65
N ARG A 136 2.07 -13.00 -8.55
CA ARG A 136 0.95 -13.51 -9.34
C ARG A 136 0.36 -12.39 -10.17
N GLU A 137 -0.11 -12.73 -11.37
CA GLU A 137 -0.90 -11.79 -12.17
C GLU A 137 -2.31 -11.69 -11.56
N ILE A 138 -2.72 -10.47 -11.21
CA ILE A 138 -4.05 -10.16 -10.74
C ILE A 138 -4.78 -9.36 -11.82
N VAL A 139 -5.98 -9.84 -12.15
CA VAL A 139 -6.91 -9.14 -13.03
C VAL A 139 -7.69 -8.17 -12.16
N ARG A 140 -7.43 -6.86 -12.30
CA ARG A 140 -8.31 -5.83 -11.73
C ARG A 140 -9.68 -5.99 -12.39
N GLU A 141 -10.74 -6.11 -11.60
CA GLU A 141 -12.11 -6.26 -12.11
C GLU A 141 -12.35 -5.30 -13.28
N PRO A 142 -13.02 -5.76 -14.36
CA PRO A 142 -13.28 -4.89 -15.49
C PRO A 142 -14.03 -3.64 -15.00
N PRO A 143 -13.62 -2.43 -15.42
CA PRO A 143 -14.27 -1.20 -14.96
C PRO A 143 -15.76 -1.28 -15.29
N THR A 144 -16.58 -0.97 -14.29
CA THR A 144 -18.03 -0.95 -14.46
C THR A 144 -18.41 0.11 -15.50
N LEU A 145 -19.63 0.04 -16.02
CA LEU A 145 -20.13 1.08 -16.94
C LEU A 145 -20.07 2.49 -16.32
N VAL A 146 -20.18 2.57 -14.98
CA VAL A 146 -20.07 3.82 -14.22
C VAL A 146 -18.64 4.34 -14.21
N ASP A 147 -17.64 3.47 -13.96
CA ASP A 147 -16.23 3.86 -13.97
C ASP A 147 -15.78 4.35 -15.34
N ARG A 148 -16.21 3.66 -16.42
CA ARG A 148 -15.92 4.08 -17.79
C ARG A 148 -16.53 5.43 -18.14
N ARG A 149 -17.72 5.71 -17.61
CA ARG A 149 -18.39 6.99 -17.81
C ARG A 149 -17.63 8.12 -17.09
N ARG A 150 -17.21 7.88 -15.85
CA ARG A 150 -16.40 8.84 -15.08
C ARG A 150 -15.05 9.13 -15.75
N GLU A 151 -14.35 8.10 -16.21
CA GLU A 151 -13.11 8.26 -16.98
C GLU A 151 -13.34 9.06 -18.27
N ALA A 152 -14.44 8.80 -18.99
CA ALA A 152 -14.77 9.54 -20.21
C ALA A 152 -15.08 11.02 -19.91
N GLU A 153 -15.77 11.31 -18.82
CA GLU A 153 -16.07 12.67 -18.36
C GLU A 153 -14.79 13.43 -17.95
N GLU A 154 -13.87 12.78 -17.21
CA GLU A 154 -12.57 13.37 -16.85
C GLU A 154 -11.67 13.63 -18.09
N VAL A 155 -11.66 12.71 -19.06
CA VAL A 155 -10.92 12.89 -20.34
C VAL A 155 -11.52 14.02 -21.17
N GLN A 156 -12.85 14.16 -21.20
CA GLN A 156 -13.51 15.28 -21.88
C GLN A 156 -13.19 16.61 -21.21
N GLU A 157 -13.22 16.67 -19.87
CA GLU A 157 -12.94 17.90 -19.13
C GLU A 157 -11.48 18.34 -19.31
N THR A 158 -10.53 17.42 -19.22
CA THR A 158 -9.11 17.72 -19.47
C THR A 158 -8.84 18.14 -20.91
N SER A 159 -9.51 17.52 -21.88
CA SER A 159 -9.42 17.91 -23.30
C SER A 159 -10.01 19.30 -23.55
N ARG A 160 -11.11 19.64 -22.88
CA ARG A 160 -11.73 20.97 -22.96
C ARG A 160 -10.81 22.04 -22.37
N LYS A 161 -10.24 21.80 -21.18
CA LYS A 161 -9.27 22.72 -20.55
C LYS A 161 -8.06 22.98 -21.46
N ARG A 162 -7.47 21.94 -22.05
CA ARG A 162 -6.36 22.09 -23.02
C ARG A 162 -6.75 22.92 -24.25
N MET A 163 -7.98 22.79 -24.73
CA MET A 163 -8.47 23.57 -25.88
C MET A 163 -8.68 25.04 -25.51
N GLU A 164 -9.26 25.32 -24.33
CA GLU A 164 -9.44 26.67 -23.80
C GLU A 164 -8.08 27.38 -23.61
N GLU A 165 -7.09 26.69 -23.04
CA GLU A 165 -5.71 27.17 -22.92
C GLU A 165 -5.05 27.43 -24.29
N SER A 166 -5.23 26.53 -25.26
CA SER A 166 -4.71 26.73 -26.61
C SER A 166 -5.32 27.96 -27.30
N ASN A 167 -6.61 28.20 -27.07
CA ASN A 167 -7.34 29.33 -27.66
C ASN A 167 -6.95 30.68 -27.00
N SER A 168 -6.69 30.70 -25.69
CA SER A 168 -6.22 31.92 -25.00
C SER A 168 -4.81 32.32 -25.44
N ILE A 169 -3.92 31.36 -25.71
CA ILE A 169 -2.57 31.63 -26.25
C ILE A 169 -2.65 32.26 -27.65
N LYS A 170 -3.55 31.78 -28.52
CA LYS A 170 -3.72 32.30 -29.89
C LYS A 170 -4.32 33.71 -29.94
N SER A 171 -5.19 34.07 -28.98
CA SER A 171 -5.77 35.42 -28.94
C SER A 171 -4.74 36.48 -28.54
N HIS A 172 -3.86 36.17 -27.58
CA HIS A 172 -2.77 37.06 -27.17
C HIS A 172 -1.72 37.26 -28.28
N HIS A 173 -1.41 36.22 -29.06
CA HIS A 173 -0.46 36.33 -30.17
C HIS A 173 -0.96 37.26 -31.30
N LYS A 174 -2.26 37.25 -31.61
CA LYS A 174 -2.87 38.19 -32.57
C LYS A 174 -2.90 39.64 -32.07
N GLN A 175 -3.00 39.87 -30.77
CA GLN A 175 -2.95 41.22 -30.19
C GLN A 175 -1.53 41.81 -30.24
N GLN A 176 -0.50 41.01 -29.96
CA GLN A 176 0.90 41.47 -30.03
C GLN A 176 1.34 41.84 -31.45
N LEU A 177 0.84 41.15 -32.48
CA LEU A 177 1.13 41.49 -33.89
C LEU A 177 0.45 42.79 -34.36
N ARG A 178 -0.62 43.24 -33.69
CA ARG A 178 -1.34 44.48 -34.05
C ARG A 178 -0.74 45.75 -33.45
N THR A 179 0.05 45.65 -32.38
CA THR A 179 0.72 46.79 -31.74
C THR A 179 2.09 47.13 -32.36
N TRP A 180 2.57 46.33 -33.30
CA TRP A 180 3.88 46.50 -33.98
C TRP A 180 3.78 47.06 -35.41
N HIS A 181 2.62 47.61 -35.79
CA HIS A 181 2.40 48.37 -37.02
C HIS A 181 1.89 49.77 -36.68
#